data_AF-A0A261GET2-F1
#
_entry.id   AF-A0A261GET2-F1
#
_cell.length_a   1.000
_cell.length_b   1.000
_cell.length_c   1.000
_cell.angle_alpha   90.00
_cell.angle_beta   90.00
_cell.angle_gamma   90.00
#
_symmetry.space_group_name_H-M   'P 1'
#
loop_
_entity.id
_entity.type
_entity.pdbx_description
1 polymer ?
#
loop_
_entity_poly.entity_id
_entity_poly.type
_entity_poly.pdbx_seq_one_letter_code
_entity_poly.pdbx_strand_id
1 'polypeptide(L)'
;MNLQKAELPPKLLRLISNSWWPMENSDIIEQDVSPHVSKNLVKALMPEEEKVCFYPYPFLTFQKYIDDGYEFCSLSTENGGNIIPSKVLVIGDFGIGSDALLAVDYSDENSEPRIIKQMWVETDCVSEPAHWRVVSDTVEEFFAALEL
;
A
#
# COMPACT_ATOMS: atom_id res chain seq x y z
N MET A 1 14.75 5.57 6.85
CA MET A 1 14.19 6.43 7.92
C MET A 1 12.92 5.76 8.40
N ASN A 2 12.81 5.38 9.67
CA ASN A 2 11.54 4.86 10.19
C ASN A 2 10.66 6.07 10.48
N LEU A 3 9.57 6.26 9.73
CA LEU A 3 8.55 7.25 10.13
C LEU A 3 8.11 6.87 11.55
N GLN A 4 8.16 7.85 12.45
CA GLN A 4 7.93 7.56 13.86
C GLN A 4 6.45 7.21 14.04
N LYS A 5 6.12 6.40 15.06
CA LYS A 5 4.73 6.04 15.40
C LYS A 5 3.79 7.25 15.48
N ALA A 6 4.30 8.44 15.82
CA ALA A 6 3.56 9.69 15.90
C ALA A 6 3.05 10.24 14.55
N GLU A 7 3.54 9.72 13.42
CA GLU A 7 3.21 10.21 12.08
C GLU A 7 2.23 9.26 11.34
N LEU A 8 1.84 8.15 11.97
CA LEU A 8 0.87 7.23 11.38
C LEU A 8 -0.56 7.82 11.42
N PRO A 9 -1.41 7.53 10.43
CA PRO A 9 -2.77 8.03 10.40
C PRO A 9 -3.55 7.44 11.60
N PRO A 10 -4.44 8.21 12.25
CA PRO A 10 -5.16 7.75 13.46
C PRO A 10 -5.88 6.42 13.28
N LYS A 11 -6.47 6.19 12.09
CA LYS A 11 -7.13 4.94 11.73
C LYS A 11 -6.21 3.74 11.79
N LEU A 12 -5.02 3.86 11.20
CA LEU A 12 -4.01 2.80 11.18
C LEU A 12 -3.50 2.50 12.59
N LEU A 13 -3.26 3.54 13.39
CA LEU A 13 -2.90 3.38 14.81
C LEU A 13 -3.96 2.62 15.59
N ARG A 14 -5.24 2.90 15.33
CA ARG A 14 -6.37 2.20 15.99
C ARG A 14 -6.44 0.72 15.59
N LEU A 15 -6.23 0.41 14.31
CA LEU A 15 -6.19 -0.98 13.83
C LEU A 15 -5.03 -1.76 14.48
N ILE A 16 -3.86 -1.15 14.58
CA ILE A 16 -2.70 -1.73 15.29
C ILE A 16 -3.01 -1.90 16.78
N SER A 17 -3.56 -0.89 17.46
CA SER A 17 -3.82 -0.97 18.91
C SER A 17 -4.89 -1.98 19.28
N ASN A 18 -5.79 -2.32 18.35
CA ASN A 18 -6.86 -3.30 18.55
C ASN A 18 -6.43 -4.72 18.16
N SER A 19 -5.15 -4.94 17.84
CA SER A 19 -4.62 -6.22 17.35
C SER A 19 -5.33 -6.74 16.09
N TRP A 20 -5.93 -5.83 15.31
CA TRP A 20 -6.51 -6.18 14.02
C TRP A 20 -5.43 -6.22 12.93
N TRP A 21 -4.42 -5.35 13.04
CA TRP A 21 -3.32 -5.27 12.11
C TRP A 21 -2.31 -6.42 12.32
N PRO A 22 -1.74 -7.01 11.25
CA PRO A 22 -0.68 -8.02 11.37
C PRO A 22 0.55 -7.49 12.13
N MET A 23 1.16 -8.36 12.93
CA MET A 23 2.35 -8.05 13.73
C MET A 23 3.55 -8.91 13.34
N GLU A 24 3.31 -10.06 12.70
CA GLU A 24 4.34 -11.01 12.29
C GLU A 24 4.20 -11.41 10.82
N ASN A 25 5.28 -11.91 10.22
CA ASN A 25 5.25 -12.38 8.82
C ASN A 25 4.33 -13.59 8.62
N SER A 26 4.10 -14.40 9.65
CA SER A 26 3.12 -15.48 9.63
C SER A 26 1.71 -14.98 9.34
N ASP A 27 1.38 -13.77 9.80
CA ASP A 27 0.07 -13.16 9.61
C ASP A 27 -0.17 -12.78 8.14
N ILE A 28 0.90 -12.48 7.38
CA ILE A 28 0.81 -12.26 5.93
C ILE A 28 0.41 -13.56 5.24
N ILE A 29 1.03 -14.67 5.62
CA ILE A 29 0.74 -15.99 5.04
C ILE A 29 -0.71 -16.41 5.36
N GLU A 30 -1.16 -16.16 6.59
CA GLU A 30 -2.54 -16.44 6.98
C GLU A 30 -3.53 -15.59 6.19
N GLN A 31 -3.28 -14.29 6.01
CA GLN A 31 -4.10 -13.41 5.17
C GLN A 31 -4.11 -13.84 3.70
N ASP A 32 -3.01 -14.37 3.19
CA ASP A 32 -2.95 -14.84 1.80
C ASP A 32 -3.89 -16.05 1.57
N VAL A 33 -3.98 -16.93 2.57
CA VAL A 33 -4.84 -18.13 2.57
C VAL A 33 -6.30 -17.80 2.95
N SER A 34 -6.50 -16.93 3.93
CA SER A 34 -7.79 -16.53 4.48
C SER A 34 -7.84 -15.00 4.67
N PRO A 35 -8.09 -14.24 3.58
CA PRO A 35 -8.10 -12.79 3.63
C PRO A 35 -9.09 -12.22 4.64
N HIS A 36 -8.64 -11.24 5.44
CA HIS A 36 -9.51 -10.56 6.40
C HIS A 36 -10.58 -9.70 5.73
N VAL A 37 -10.29 -9.19 4.54
CA VAL A 37 -11.21 -8.36 3.77
C VAL A 37 -11.85 -9.19 2.66
N SER A 38 -13.16 -9.05 2.49
CA SER A 38 -13.87 -9.79 1.45
C SER A 38 -13.42 -9.36 0.05
N LYS A 39 -13.34 -10.33 -0.87
CA LYS A 39 -13.03 -10.11 -2.28
C LYS A 39 -13.90 -9.04 -2.95
N ASN A 40 -15.18 -8.94 -2.57
CA ASN A 40 -16.10 -7.97 -3.15
C ASN A 40 -15.72 -6.52 -2.78
N LEU A 41 -15.30 -6.29 -1.54
CA LEU A 41 -14.86 -4.95 -1.09
C LEU A 41 -13.54 -4.57 -1.76
N VAL A 42 -12.60 -5.52 -1.87
CA VAL A 42 -11.33 -5.29 -2.58
C VAL A 42 -11.60 -4.92 -4.04
N LYS A 43 -12.43 -5.68 -4.77
CA LYS A 43 -12.79 -5.38 -6.16
C LYS A 43 -13.58 -4.09 -6.35
N ALA A 44 -14.31 -3.63 -5.33
CA ALA A 44 -15.01 -2.36 -5.40
C ALA A 44 -14.03 -1.17 -5.43
N LEU A 45 -12.89 -1.28 -4.75
CA LEU A 45 -11.84 -0.26 -4.72
C LEU A 45 -10.80 -0.44 -5.82
N MET A 46 -10.39 -1.68 -6.06
CA MET A 46 -9.30 -2.07 -6.97
C MET A 46 -9.80 -3.25 -7.82
N PRO A 47 -10.52 -2.99 -8.92
CA PRO A 47 -11.20 -4.03 -9.72
C PRO A 47 -10.30 -5.16 -10.23
N GLU A 48 -9.02 -4.87 -10.42
CA GLU A 48 -7.99 -5.80 -10.87
C GLU A 48 -7.49 -6.74 -9.77
N GLU A 49 -7.77 -6.46 -8.50
CA GLU A 49 -7.28 -7.23 -7.36
C GLU A 49 -8.35 -8.12 -6.73
N GLU A 50 -7.92 -9.25 -6.16
CA GLU A 50 -8.85 -10.21 -5.55
C GLU A 50 -8.81 -10.23 -4.02
N LYS A 51 -7.69 -9.80 -3.44
CA LYS A 51 -7.45 -9.77 -2.00
C LYS A 51 -6.43 -8.69 -1.67
N VAL A 52 -6.37 -8.27 -0.42
CA VAL A 52 -5.32 -7.40 0.13
C VAL A 52 -4.65 -8.12 1.29
N CYS A 53 -3.33 -8.07 1.34
CA CYS A 53 -2.49 -8.64 2.39
C CYS A 53 -1.70 -7.51 3.03
N PHE A 54 -1.95 -7.23 4.30
CA PHE A 54 -1.25 -6.17 5.02
C PHE A 54 0.10 -6.68 5.54
N TYR A 55 1.12 -5.83 5.47
CA TYR A 55 2.44 -6.09 6.04
C TYR A 55 2.47 -5.75 7.53
N PRO A 56 3.29 -6.46 8.33
CA PRO A 56 3.34 -6.26 9.75
C PRO A 56 3.94 -4.90 10.11
N TYR A 57 3.48 -4.35 11.23
CA TYR A 57 4.12 -3.18 11.84
C TYR A 57 5.44 -3.59 12.53
N PRO A 58 6.55 -2.83 12.43
CA PRO A 58 6.67 -1.49 11.84
C PRO A 58 6.81 -1.47 10.31
N PHE A 59 6.12 -0.52 9.68
CA PHE A 59 6.17 -0.30 8.24
C PHE A 59 7.52 0.25 7.78
N LEU A 60 7.84 -0.03 6.52
CA LEU A 60 9.02 0.49 5.86
C LEU A 60 8.63 1.56 4.84
N THR A 61 9.47 2.58 4.71
CA THR A 61 9.34 3.55 3.62
C THR A 61 9.66 2.88 2.28
N PHE A 62 9.04 3.34 1.20
CA PHE A 62 9.38 2.88 -0.14
C PHE A 62 10.86 3.09 -0.48
N GLN A 63 11.49 4.16 0.04
CA GLN A 63 12.95 4.35 -0.05
C GLN A 63 13.75 3.13 0.46
N LYS A 64 13.30 2.45 1.51
CA LYS A 64 14.00 1.28 2.05
C LYS A 64 13.97 0.10 1.09
N TYR A 65 12.86 -0.08 0.37
CA TYR A 65 12.76 -1.10 -0.69
C TYR A 65 13.73 -0.78 -1.83
N ILE A 66 13.81 0.49 -2.25
CA ILE A 66 14.79 0.94 -3.26
C ILE A 66 16.22 0.66 -2.78
N ASP A 67 16.55 1.01 -1.54
CA ASP A 67 17.87 0.78 -0.94
C ASP A 67 18.23 -0.71 -0.87
N ASP A 68 17.23 -1.59 -0.76
CA ASP A 68 17.37 -3.06 -0.72
C ASP A 68 17.39 -3.70 -2.12
N GLY A 69 17.38 -2.91 -3.19
CA GLY A 69 17.48 -3.40 -4.57
C GLY A 69 16.14 -3.68 -5.25
N TYR A 70 15.06 -3.03 -4.83
CA TYR A 70 13.79 -3.06 -5.56
C TYR A 70 13.90 -2.20 -6.83
N GLU A 71 14.16 -2.84 -7.98
CA GLU A 71 14.58 -2.19 -9.23
C GLU A 71 13.43 -1.78 -10.18
N PHE A 72 12.20 -2.21 -9.91
CA PHE A 72 11.14 -2.20 -10.94
C PHE A 72 10.07 -1.11 -10.79
N CYS A 73 10.45 0.12 -10.40
CA CYS A 73 9.48 1.16 -10.10
C CYS A 73 9.76 2.50 -10.77
N SER A 74 8.72 3.08 -11.37
CA SER A 74 8.69 4.52 -11.60
C SER A 74 8.42 5.26 -10.30
N LEU A 75 9.00 6.45 -10.21
CA LEU A 75 8.63 7.45 -9.21
C LEU A 75 7.43 8.30 -9.67
N SER A 76 6.94 8.07 -10.88
CA SER A 76 5.81 8.79 -11.45
C SER A 76 4.46 8.21 -11.01
N THR A 77 3.49 9.10 -10.83
CA THR A 77 2.08 8.74 -10.70
C THR A 77 1.41 8.73 -12.08
N GLU A 78 0.27 8.04 -12.20
CA GLU A 78 -0.51 7.97 -13.45
C GLU A 78 -0.90 9.34 -14.03
N ASN A 79 -1.03 10.35 -13.16
CA ASN A 79 -1.39 11.72 -13.54
C ASN A 79 -0.16 12.65 -13.73
N GLY A 80 1.04 12.07 -13.87
CA GLY A 80 2.28 12.82 -14.13
C GLY A 80 2.87 13.55 -12.90
N GLY A 81 2.38 13.26 -11.70
CA GLY A 81 3.01 13.68 -10.46
C GLY A 81 4.21 12.78 -10.12
N ASN A 82 4.98 13.16 -9.10
CA ASN A 82 6.05 12.32 -8.57
C ASN A 82 5.76 11.98 -7.11
N ILE A 83 6.02 10.73 -6.72
CA ILE A 83 6.09 10.33 -5.32
C ILE A 83 7.46 10.64 -4.74
N ILE A 84 7.51 10.90 -3.43
CA ILE A 84 8.77 11.04 -2.69
C ILE A 84 8.98 9.74 -1.91
N PRO A 85 9.91 8.84 -2.30
CA PRO A 85 10.01 7.51 -1.70
C PRO A 85 10.20 7.47 -0.19
N SER A 86 10.85 8.49 0.38
CA SER A 86 11.03 8.62 1.84
C SER A 86 9.77 9.04 2.60
N LYS A 87 8.73 9.47 1.88
CA LYS A 87 7.40 9.87 2.38
C LYS A 87 6.28 8.90 1.98
N VAL A 88 6.63 7.76 1.39
CA VAL A 88 5.67 6.70 1.05
C VAL A 88 5.88 5.55 2.01
N LEU A 89 4.87 5.18 2.78
CA LEU A 89 4.89 4.03 3.70
C LEU A 89 4.22 2.83 3.06
N VAL A 90 4.98 1.75 2.84
CA VAL A 90 4.43 0.51 2.30
C VAL A 90 3.73 -0.24 3.43
N ILE A 91 2.45 -0.54 3.22
CA ILE A 91 1.57 -1.15 4.23
C ILE A 91 1.03 -2.52 3.81
N GLY A 92 1.25 -2.95 2.58
CA GLY A 92 0.79 -4.25 2.12
C GLY A 92 0.99 -4.46 0.62
N ASP A 93 0.31 -5.48 0.12
CA ASP A 93 0.27 -5.93 -1.28
C ASP A 93 -1.06 -6.69 -1.52
N PHE A 94 -1.21 -7.35 -2.67
CA PHE A 94 -2.43 -8.05 -3.10
C PHE A 94 -2.28 -9.58 -3.16
N GLY A 95 -1.23 -10.11 -2.54
CA GLY A 95 -0.99 -11.54 -2.36
C GLY A 95 0.49 -11.89 -2.40
N ILE A 96 0.82 -13.12 -1.98
CA ILE A 96 2.20 -13.63 -2.11
C ILE A 96 2.57 -13.73 -3.59
N GLY A 97 3.69 -13.10 -3.96
CA GLY A 97 4.18 -13.06 -5.33
C GLY A 97 3.47 -12.04 -6.23
N SER A 98 2.58 -11.22 -5.65
CA SER A 98 2.20 -9.96 -6.27
C SER A 98 3.39 -9.01 -6.22
N ASP A 99 3.55 -8.20 -7.27
CA ASP A 99 4.53 -7.12 -7.34
C ASP A 99 3.84 -5.74 -7.23
N ALA A 100 2.64 -5.67 -6.64
CA ALA A 100 1.78 -4.49 -6.63
C ALA A 100 1.67 -3.89 -5.22
N LEU A 101 2.70 -3.16 -4.80
CA LEU A 101 2.73 -2.55 -3.45
C LEU A 101 1.52 -1.63 -3.18
N LEU A 102 0.97 -1.75 -1.98
CA LEU A 102 -0.02 -0.85 -1.40
C LEU A 102 0.67 0.06 -0.36
N ALA A 103 0.47 1.37 -0.48
CA ALA A 103 1.18 2.33 0.35
C ALA A 103 0.35 3.55 0.76
N VAL A 104 0.76 4.18 1.85
CA VAL A 104 0.28 5.50 2.30
C VAL A 104 1.25 6.57 1.78
N ASP A 105 0.74 7.56 1.08
CA ASP A 105 1.53 8.65 0.49
C ASP A 105 1.39 9.95 1.27
N TYR A 106 2.51 10.41 1.84
CA TYR A 106 2.65 11.68 2.57
C TYR A 106 3.37 12.76 1.75
N SER A 107 3.46 12.59 0.42
CA SER A 107 4.24 13.51 -0.42
C SER A 107 3.70 14.96 -0.37
N ASP A 108 2.38 15.15 -0.16
CA ASP A 108 1.77 16.46 0.08
C ASP A 108 1.66 16.74 1.58
N GLU A 109 2.38 17.77 2.06
CA GLU A 109 2.38 18.18 3.48
C GLU A 109 1.13 18.99 3.87
N ASN A 110 0.34 19.45 2.90
CA ASN A 110 -0.82 20.31 3.14
C ASN A 110 -2.16 19.56 3.09
N SER A 111 -2.13 18.25 2.84
CA SER A 111 -3.33 17.41 2.75
C SER A 111 -3.26 16.22 3.71
N GLU A 112 -4.39 15.53 3.87
CA GLU A 112 -4.37 14.20 4.46
C GLU A 112 -3.58 13.24 3.57
N PRO A 113 -2.90 12.24 4.16
CA PRO A 113 -2.22 11.22 3.38
C PRO A 113 -3.24 10.36 2.62
N ARG A 114 -2.91 10.03 1.39
CA ARG A 114 -3.73 9.22 0.48
C ARG A 114 -3.23 7.79 0.41
N ILE A 115 -4.07 6.89 -0.10
CA ILE A 115 -3.67 5.51 -0.39
C ILE A 115 -3.32 5.39 -1.87
N ILE A 116 -2.14 4.87 -2.14
CA ILE A 116 -1.65 4.60 -3.50
C ILE A 116 -1.33 3.13 -3.68
N LYS A 117 -1.43 2.69 -4.92
CA LYS A 117 -1.09 1.34 -5.37
C LYS A 117 -0.11 1.41 -6.53
N GLN A 118 0.87 0.53 -6.53
CA GLN A 118 1.75 0.32 -7.67
C GLN A 118 1.02 -0.49 -8.76
N MET A 119 1.06 0.03 -9.98
CA MET A 119 0.42 -0.53 -11.17
C MET A 119 1.48 -0.93 -12.19
N TRP A 120 1.29 -2.09 -12.80
CA TRP A 120 2.08 -2.57 -13.93
C TRP A 120 1.35 -2.35 -15.23
N VAL A 121 2.11 -1.96 -16.27
CA VAL A 121 1.60 -1.90 -17.63
C VAL A 121 1.99 -3.18 -18.34
N GLU A 122 1.07 -4.14 -18.42
CA GLU A 122 1.21 -5.25 -19.36
C GLU A 122 0.97 -4.71 -20.76
N THR A 123 2.04 -4.40 -21.50
CA THR A 123 1.93 -4.26 -22.96
C THR A 123 2.89 -5.23 -23.64
N ASP A 124 2.39 -5.84 -24.72
CA ASP A 124 3.00 -6.97 -25.43
C ASP A 124 4.38 -6.71 -26.06
N CYS A 125 4.95 -5.51 -25.93
CA CYS A 125 6.14 -5.11 -26.69
C CYS A 125 7.19 -4.29 -25.93
N VAL A 126 6.85 -3.61 -24.83
CA VAL A 126 7.78 -2.83 -24.00
C VAL A 126 7.20 -2.77 -22.59
N SER A 127 7.92 -3.25 -21.58
CA SER A 127 7.53 -3.03 -20.19
C SER A 127 7.63 -1.53 -19.89
N GLU A 128 6.53 -0.79 -19.90
CA GLU A 128 6.53 0.55 -19.31
C GLU A 128 6.85 0.40 -17.81
N PRO A 129 7.60 1.35 -17.23
CA PRO A 129 7.93 1.28 -15.81
C PRO A 129 6.65 1.35 -14.98
N ALA A 130 6.58 0.55 -13.91
CA ALA A 130 5.44 0.52 -13.01
C ALA A 130 5.13 1.93 -12.48
N HIS A 131 3.88 2.35 -12.41
CA HIS A 131 3.48 3.69 -11.95
C HIS A 131 2.58 3.61 -10.72
N TRP A 132 2.41 4.73 -10.02
CA TRP A 132 1.53 4.79 -8.85
C TRP A 132 0.15 5.36 -9.20
N ARG A 133 -0.90 4.65 -8.80
CA ARG A 133 -2.31 5.07 -8.89
C ARG A 133 -2.84 5.43 -7.51
N VAL A 134 -3.67 6.47 -7.43
CA VAL A 134 -4.41 6.78 -6.19
C VAL A 134 -5.61 5.83 -6.09
N VAL A 135 -5.69 5.09 -4.99
CA VAL A 135 -6.80 4.19 -4.68
C VAL A 135 -7.88 4.91 -3.88
N SER A 136 -7.47 5.78 -2.96
CA SER A 136 -8.37 6.57 -2.12
C SER A 136 -7.68 7.86 -1.71
N ASP A 137 -8.42 8.97 -1.66
CA ASP A 137 -7.89 10.29 -1.34
C ASP A 137 -7.50 10.42 0.13
N THR A 138 -8.06 9.58 1.02
CA THR A 138 -7.72 9.58 2.45
C THR A 138 -7.57 8.16 2.99
N VAL A 139 -6.77 8.02 4.05
CA VAL A 139 -6.61 6.74 4.76
C VAL A 139 -7.92 6.29 5.43
N GLU A 140 -8.72 7.23 5.94
CA GLU A 140 -9.99 6.93 6.59
C GLU A 140 -11.00 6.33 5.61
N GLU A 141 -11.16 6.93 4.42
CA GLU A 141 -12.06 6.45 3.38
C GLU A 141 -11.67 5.06 2.89
N PHE A 142 -10.38 4.81 2.68
CA PHE A 142 -9.90 3.50 2.27
C PHE A 142 -10.29 2.41 3.26
N PHE A 143 -10.00 2.60 4.55
CA PHE A 143 -10.33 1.58 5.56
C PHE A 143 -11.84 1.46 5.79
N ALA A 144 -12.58 2.57 5.72
CA ALA A 144 -14.04 2.53 5.79
C ALA A 144 -14.64 1.71 4.65
N ALA A 145 -14.12 1.84 3.43
CA ALA A 145 -14.57 1.07 2.27
C ALA A 145 -14.20 -0.42 2.34
N LEU A 146 -13.18 -0.79 3.12
CA LEU A 146 -12.84 -2.18 3.44
C LEU A 146 -13.60 -2.71 4.68
N GLU A 147 -14.48 -1.91 5.30
CA GLU A 147 -15.18 -2.19 6.55
C GLU A 147 -14.27 -2.45 7.76
N LEU A 148 -13.14 -1.74 7.81
CA LEU A 148 -12.13 -1.77 8.88
C LEU A 148 -12.17 -0.48 9.70
#